data_AF-A0A173XQ21-F1
#
_entry.id   AF-A0A173XQ21-F1
#
_cell.length_a   1.000
_cell.length_b   1.000
_cell.length_c   1.000
_cell.angle_alpha   90.00
_cell.angle_beta   90.00
_cell.angle_gamma   90.00
#
_symmetry.space_group_name_H-M   'P 1'
#
loop_
_entity.id
_entity.type
_entity.pdbx_description
1 polymer ?
#
loop_
_entity_poly.entity_id
_entity_poly.type
_entity_poly.pdbx_seq_one_letter_code
_entity_poly.pdbx_strand_id
1 'polypeptide(L)'
;MREYNLSKEERAEISTKMTELLELCQIHHCPMFATVALSNSLTKTEYENVTFGANANQVSLADDQIRHHILIAGSNFVAVPKRDSVEVDMSKFMSHKGEKNE
;
A
#
# COMPACT_ATOMS: atom_id res chain seq x y z
N MET A 1 -17.58 -11.59 -5.73
CA MET A 1 -17.26 -10.21 -5.28
C MET A 1 -18.49 -9.66 -4.59
N ARG A 2 -18.37 -9.13 -3.38
CA ARG A 2 -19.53 -8.56 -2.67
C ARG A 2 -19.62 -7.09 -3.00
N GLU A 3 -20.72 -6.69 -3.64
CA GLU A 3 -21.06 -5.29 -3.80
C GLU A 3 -21.68 -4.76 -2.52
N TYR A 4 -21.30 -3.55 -2.13
CA TYR A 4 -21.88 -2.88 -0.99
C TYR A 4 -21.67 -1.37 -1.12
N ASN A 5 -22.60 -0.62 -0.54
CA ASN A 5 -22.47 0.81 -0.38
C ASN A 5 -22.98 1.15 1.01
N LEU A 6 -22.09 1.61 1.87
CA LEU A 6 -22.47 2.02 3.21
C LEU A 6 -23.42 3.21 3.15
N SER A 7 -24.44 3.17 4.00
CA SER A 7 -25.34 4.29 4.25
C SER A 7 -24.58 5.48 4.81
N LYS A 8 -25.22 6.66 4.80
CA LYS A 8 -24.62 7.88 5.36
C LYS A 8 -24.29 7.72 6.86
N GLU A 9 -25.14 7.01 7.60
CA GLU A 9 -24.97 6.77 9.03
C GLU A 9 -23.78 5.84 9.30
N GLU A 10 -23.70 4.71 8.60
CA GLU A 10 -22.58 3.77 8.70
C GLU A 10 -21.24 4.43 8.32
N ARG A 11 -21.22 5.26 7.27
CA ARG A 11 -20.04 6.03 6.88
C ARG A 11 -19.61 7.01 7.97
N ALA A 12 -20.57 7.71 8.57
CA ALA A 12 -20.28 8.67 9.63
C ALA A 12 -19.74 7.98 10.90
N GLU A 13 -20.28 6.81 11.27
CA GLU A 13 -19.80 6.02 12.41
C GLU A 13 -18.33 5.60 12.21
N ILE A 14 -18.01 5.05 11.03
CA ILE A 14 -16.64 4.65 10.70
C ILE A 14 -15.69 5.85 10.69
N SER A 15 -16.09 6.96 10.05
CA SER A 15 -15.25 8.16 9.98
C SER A 15 -15.00 8.76 11.37
N THR A 16 -16.01 8.71 12.26
CA THR A 16 -15.85 9.11 13.67
C THR A 16 -14.81 8.24 14.36
N LYS A 17 -14.88 6.91 14.21
CA LYS A 17 -13.90 5.99 14.83
C LYS A 17 -12.49 6.14 14.27
N MET A 18 -12.36 6.40 12.98
CA MET A 18 -11.05 6.70 12.39
C MET A 18 -10.47 8.00 12.92
N THR A 19 -11.31 9.01 13.16
CA THR A 19 -10.90 10.29 13.74
C THR A 19 -10.48 10.13 15.20
N GLU A 20 -11.26 9.41 16.02
CA GLU A 20 -10.90 9.10 17.42
C GLU A 20 -9.53 8.38 17.51
N LEU A 21 -9.26 7.42 16.62
CA LEU A 21 -7.97 6.73 16.56
C LEU A 21 -6.84 7.69 16.16
N LEU A 22 -7.09 8.57 15.19
CA LEU A 22 -6.13 9.57 14.74
C LEU A 22 -5.73 10.51 15.88
N GLU A 23 -6.70 10.99 16.65
CA GLU A 23 -6.47 11.86 17.80
C GLU A 23 -5.62 11.17 18.87
N LEU A 24 -5.91 9.91 19.20
CA LEU A 24 -5.09 9.12 20.13
C LEU A 24 -3.64 8.98 19.65
N CYS A 25 -3.45 8.68 18.35
CA CYS A 25 -2.13 8.59 17.75
C CYS A 25 -1.37 9.92 17.78
N GLN A 26 -2.06 11.05 17.58
CA GLN A 26 -1.49 12.39 17.70
C GLN A 26 -1.03 12.68 19.13
N ILE A 27 -1.86 12.40 20.13
CA ILE A 27 -1.55 12.61 21.56
C ILE A 27 -0.31 11.80 21.98
N HIS A 28 -0.22 10.55 21.52
CA HIS A 28 0.88 9.66 21.88
C HIS A 28 2.08 9.72 20.92
N HIS A 29 2.08 10.64 19.97
CA HIS A 29 3.14 10.78 18.95
C HIS A 29 3.45 9.45 18.23
N CYS A 30 2.40 8.71 17.86
CA CYS A 30 2.48 7.40 17.22
C CYS A 30 2.08 7.52 15.74
N PRO A 31 3.04 7.53 14.78
CA PRO A 31 2.74 7.59 13.35
C PRO A 31 1.76 6.51 12.92
N MET A 32 0.73 6.89 12.15
CA MET A 32 -0.28 5.97 11.66
C MET A 32 -0.76 6.31 10.25
N PHE A 33 -1.19 5.28 9.54
CA PHE A 33 -1.96 5.37 8.32
C PHE A 33 -3.07 4.33 8.38
N ALA A 34 -4.31 4.75 8.16
CA ALA A 34 -5.46 3.85 8.12
C ALA A 34 -6.30 4.13 6.87
N THR A 35 -6.80 3.05 6.27
CA THR A 35 -7.66 3.08 5.09
C THR A 35 -8.84 2.14 5.27
N VAL A 36 -10.01 2.54 4.79
CA VAL A 36 -11.23 1.72 4.83
C VAL A 36 -11.97 1.85 3.51
N ALA A 37 -12.51 0.73 3.01
CA ALA A 37 -13.35 0.72 1.81
C ALA A 37 -14.81 0.99 2.17
N LEU A 38 -15.34 2.15 1.78
CA LEU A 38 -16.70 2.60 2.11
C LEU A 38 -17.76 2.11 1.12
N SER A 39 -17.35 1.80 -0.10
CA SER A 39 -18.21 1.19 -1.11
C SER A 39 -17.39 0.35 -2.06
N ASN A 40 -18.03 -0.67 -2.62
CA ASN A 40 -17.46 -1.56 -3.60
C ASN A 40 -18.52 -1.92 -4.64
N SER A 41 -18.17 -1.74 -5.91
CA SER A 41 -18.97 -2.08 -7.09
C SER A 41 -18.11 -2.85 -8.09
N LEU A 42 -18.71 -3.37 -9.16
CA LEU A 42 -17.98 -4.07 -10.22
C LEU A 42 -16.87 -3.23 -10.89
N THR A 43 -16.95 -1.90 -10.83
CA THR A 43 -16.05 -1.00 -11.57
C THR A 43 -15.10 -0.20 -10.67
N LYS A 44 -15.47 0.00 -9.41
CA LYS A 44 -14.73 0.87 -8.49
C LYS A 44 -14.98 0.50 -7.03
N THR A 45 -13.94 0.68 -6.23
CA THR A 45 -13.99 0.72 -4.77
C THR A 45 -13.66 2.14 -4.31
N GLU A 46 -14.42 2.66 -3.35
CA GLU A 46 -14.15 3.96 -2.73
C GLU A 46 -13.52 3.78 -1.37
N TYR A 47 -12.48 4.55 -1.10
CA TYR A 47 -11.72 4.49 0.14
C TYR A 47 -11.77 5.82 0.89
N GLU A 48 -11.76 5.75 2.21
CA GLU A 48 -11.43 6.85 3.10
C GLU A 48 -10.10 6.55 3.79
N ASN A 49 -9.23 7.57 3.88
CA ASN A 49 -7.89 7.44 4.42
C ASN A 49 -7.66 8.52 5.48
N VAL A 50 -7.02 8.16 6.59
CA VAL A 50 -6.49 9.12 7.59
C VAL A 50 -5.02 8.87 7.84
N THR A 51 -4.27 9.91 8.19
CA THR A 51 -2.82 9.83 8.31
C THR A 51 -2.28 10.78 9.37
N PHE A 52 -1.43 10.25 10.23
CA PHE A 52 -0.51 11.01 11.08
C PHE A 52 0.91 10.61 10.67
N GLY A 53 1.53 11.40 9.80
CA GLY A 53 2.82 11.06 9.18
C GLY A 53 4.02 11.38 10.08
N ALA A 54 5.02 10.49 10.08
CA ALA A 54 6.22 10.64 10.92
C ALA A 54 7.01 11.93 10.62
N ASN A 55 7.36 12.14 9.35
CA ASN A 55 8.18 13.28 8.91
C ASN A 55 7.57 14.65 9.22
N ALA A 56 6.24 14.79 9.03
CA ALA A 56 5.53 16.05 9.27
C ALA A 56 5.43 16.39 10.77
N ASN A 57 5.59 15.38 11.64
CA ASN A 57 5.41 15.51 13.09
C ASN A 57 6.72 15.26 13.87
N GLN A 58 7.87 15.41 13.22
CA GLN A 58 9.21 15.29 13.82
C GLN A 58 9.48 13.93 14.49
N VAL A 59 8.78 12.88 14.05
CA VAL A 59 9.04 11.51 14.49
C VAL A 59 9.94 10.84 13.46
N SER A 60 11.03 10.21 13.92
CA SER A 60 11.93 9.43 13.06
C SER A 60 11.66 7.95 13.23
N LEU A 61 11.20 7.29 12.17
CA LEU A 61 11.07 5.83 12.12
C LEU A 61 12.33 5.22 11.50
N ALA A 62 12.87 4.17 12.11
CA ALA A 62 14.04 3.45 11.59
C ALA A 62 13.72 2.75 10.25
N ASP A 63 12.48 2.29 10.10
CA ASP A 63 11.93 1.71 8.87
C ASP A 63 10.50 2.22 8.65
N ASP A 64 10.36 3.31 7.90
CA ASP A 64 9.07 3.97 7.65
C ASP A 64 8.29 3.29 6.52
N GLN A 65 7.62 2.19 6.86
CA GLN A 65 6.74 1.47 5.94
C GLN A 65 5.44 2.24 5.62
N ILE A 66 5.02 3.15 6.50
CA ILE A 66 3.78 3.94 6.34
C ILE A 66 3.86 4.81 5.08
N ARG A 67 5.04 5.38 4.79
CA ARG A 67 5.28 6.18 3.58
C ARG A 67 4.92 5.44 2.29
N HIS A 68 5.18 4.13 2.22
CA HIS A 68 4.85 3.32 1.05
C HIS A 68 3.34 3.20 0.86
N HIS A 69 2.58 3.01 1.95
CA HIS A 69 1.12 2.95 1.89
C HIS A 69 0.50 4.28 1.46
N ILE A 70 1.02 5.41 1.95
CA ILE A 70 0.55 6.74 1.56
C ILE A 70 0.78 6.98 0.05
N LEU A 71 1.94 6.59 -0.47
CA LEU A 71 2.25 6.75 -1.90
C LEU A 71 1.27 5.98 -2.79
N ILE A 72 0.92 4.75 -2.40
CA ILE A 72 -0.05 3.93 -3.12
C ILE A 72 -1.47 4.52 -3.01
N ALA A 73 -1.84 5.01 -1.82
CA ALA A 73 -3.19 5.53 -1.59
C ALA A 73 -3.44 6.91 -2.21
N GLY A 74 -2.44 7.79 -2.23
CA GLY A 74 -2.55 9.18 -2.69
C GLY A 74 -2.13 9.42 -4.15
N SER A 75 -1.58 8.41 -4.83
CA SER A 75 -1.04 8.55 -6.19
C SER A 75 -1.49 7.39 -7.07
N ASN A 76 -1.23 7.48 -8.38
CA ASN A 76 -1.45 6.37 -9.32
C ASN A 76 -0.34 5.29 -9.23
N PHE A 77 0.33 5.15 -8.08
CA PHE A 77 1.36 4.14 -7.88
C PHE A 77 0.70 2.79 -7.55
N VAL A 78 1.13 1.75 -8.27
CA VAL A 78 0.69 0.37 -8.02
C VAL A 78 1.86 -0.40 -7.42
N ALA A 79 1.61 -1.11 -6.32
CA ALA A 79 2.61 -2.00 -5.75
C ALA A 79 2.97 -3.09 -6.77
N VAL A 80 4.24 -3.14 -7.17
CA VAL A 80 4.74 -4.22 -8.02
C VAL A 80 5.05 -5.41 -7.11
N PRO A 81 4.49 -6.61 -7.38
CA PRO A 81 4.84 -7.81 -6.63
C PRO A 81 6.35 -8.03 -6.63
N LYS A 82 6.88 -8.60 -5.54
CA LYS A 82 8.29 -9.02 -5.51
C LYS A 82 8.52 -9.96 -6.69
N ARG A 83 9.47 -9.62 -7.57
CA ARG A 83 9.88 -10.52 -8.64
C ARG A 83 10.56 -11.72 -8.00
N ASP A 84 10.16 -12.92 -8.41
CA ASP A 84 10.98 -14.10 -8.14
C ASP A 84 12.36 -13.85 -8.75
N SER A 85 13.41 -14.01 -7.97
CA SER A 85 14.78 -13.92 -8.47
C SER A 85 14.99 -15.06 -9.45
N VAL A 86 14.91 -14.76 -10.75
CA VAL A 86 15.29 -15.72 -11.78
C VAL A 86 16.81 -15.71 -11.83
N GLU A 87 17.44 -16.68 -11.18
CA GLU A 87 18.85 -16.97 -11.40
C GLU A 87 18.99 -17.55 -12.80
N VAL A 88 19.37 -16.69 -13.76
CA VAL A 88 19.67 -17.12 -15.13
C VAL A 88 21.08 -17.68 -15.14
N ASP A 89 21.19 -18.99 -15.28
CA ASP A 89 22.46 -19.67 -15.51
C ASP A 89 22.99 -19.34 -16.92
N MET A 90 23.89 -18.35 -16.98
CA MET A 90 24.52 -17.87 -18.21
C MET A 90 25.41 -18.93 -18.88
N SER A 91 25.80 -20.00 -18.18
CA SER A 91 26.62 -21.08 -18.76
C SER A 91 25.86 -21.87 -19.84
N LYS A 92 24.53 -21.96 -19.73
CA LYS A 92 23.67 -22.62 -20.74
C LYS A 92 23.61 -21.88 -22.07
N PHE A 93 23.80 -20.56 -22.08
CA PHE A 93 23.74 -19.75 -23.31
C PHE A 93 25.04 -19.78 -24.12
N MET A 94 26.18 -20.16 -23.51
CA MET A 94 27.48 -20.14 -24.20
C MET A 94 27.84 -21.45 -24.92
N SER A 95 27.04 -22.51 -24.75
CA SER A 95 27.35 -23.85 -25.29
C SER A 95 27.14 -24.00 -26.82
N HIS A 96 26.40 -23.10 -27.48
CA HIS A 96 26.03 -23.27 -28.90
C HIS A 96 26.96 -22.59 -29.93
N LYS A 97 28.18 -22.16 -29.55
CA LYS A 97 29.07 -21.39 -30.44
C LYS A 97 30.29 -22.14 -30.97
N GLY A 98 30.32 -23.47 -30.93
CA GLY A 98 31.54 -24.23 -31.21
C GLY A 98 31.37 -25.56 -31.93
N GLU A 99 30.54 -25.66 -32.96
CA GLU A 99 30.64 -26.76 -33.93
C GLU A 99 30.54 -26.21 -35.35
N LYS A 100 31.69 -25.81 -35.90
CA LYS A 100 31.91 -25.80 -37.35
C LYS A 100 32.94 -26.90 -37.64
N ASN A 101 32.44 -27.92 -38.30
CA ASN A 101 33.11 -29.12 -38.78
C ASN A 101 34.38 -28.79 -39.58
N GLU A 102 35.44 -29.58 -39.33
CA GLU A 102 36.50 -29.88 -40.28
C GLU A 102 36.64 -31.39 -40.40
#